data_AF-A0AAD5XBR8-F1
#
_entry.id   AF-A0AAD5XBR8-F1
#
_cell.length_a   1.000
_cell.length_b   1.000
_cell.length_c   1.000
_cell.angle_alpha   90.00
_cell.angle_beta   90.00
_cell.angle_gamma   90.00
#
_symmetry.space_group_name_H-M   'P 1'
#
loop_
_entity.id
_entity.type
_entity.pdbx_description
1 polymer ?
#
loop_
_entity_poly.entity_id
_entity_poly.type
_entity_poly.pdbx_seq_one_letter_code
_entity_poly.pdbx_strand_id
1 'polypeptide(L)'
;GIARVVEAFHSVGTQAKFNAEINAPDGNTILQMFGPWLFEAVTRKSPEYEDGISEAYGILCKIFCHLQPRNKFLPVHLSRFYACISNGLRTGHPQTLTSIVMNCANFFLMDLDGSRSLVFDFALAIKRILPTTEKIGFPFAIVPMEELRRGCFRLIGSILGAFNNLKNLSVKSFVFLEKSDYSEMIRKFYQTYGTPKSKRLSSEAPLLDAKEIQPTLQSLKPFVLDVLLSSHAIEQNSANIKLTHHLLVSFTLEEIHYCPGAISLILDAVKEKILSKCWTHDIQASAFDVLSQLSFFWEPVNTAVEVEAKEITEPPKT
;
A
#
# COMPACT_ATOMS: atom_id res chain seq x y z
N GLY A 1 -3.51 -26.25 13.55
CA GLY A 1 -2.47 -27.32 13.63
C GLY A 1 -1.14 -26.80 13.12
N ILE A 2 -1.00 -26.69 11.79
CA ILE A 2 0.25 -26.24 11.13
C ILE A 2 0.68 -24.83 11.59
N ALA A 3 -0.26 -23.88 11.74
CA ALA A 3 0.06 -22.53 12.22
C ALA A 3 0.83 -22.52 13.56
N ARG A 4 0.37 -23.30 14.55
CA ARG A 4 1.02 -23.41 15.86
C ARG A 4 2.42 -24.03 15.75
N VAL A 5 2.62 -24.97 14.82
CA VAL A 5 3.92 -25.60 14.58
C VAL A 5 4.89 -24.59 13.97
N VAL A 6 4.44 -23.80 13.00
CA VAL A 6 5.23 -22.71 12.40
C VAL A 6 5.59 -21.65 13.44
N GLU A 7 4.64 -21.26 14.29
CA GLU A 7 4.89 -20.33 15.40
C GLU A 7 5.90 -20.88 16.41
N ALA A 8 5.78 -22.16 16.77
CA ALA A 8 6.75 -22.81 17.63
C ALA A 8 8.14 -22.81 16.99
N PHE A 9 8.26 -23.10 15.70
CA PHE A 9 9.53 -23.08 14.97
C PHE A 9 10.15 -21.68 14.90
N HIS A 10 9.37 -20.65 14.62
CA HIS A 10 9.85 -19.26 14.65
C HIS A 10 10.29 -18.84 16.06
N SER A 11 9.66 -19.37 17.11
CA SER A 11 10.04 -19.07 18.50
C SER A 11 11.38 -19.68 18.92
N VAL A 12 11.85 -20.75 18.26
CA VAL A 12 13.15 -21.38 18.57
C VAL A 12 14.30 -20.42 18.25
N GLY A 13 14.20 -19.65 17.17
CA GLY A 13 15.23 -18.70 16.76
C GLY A 13 15.31 -17.42 17.60
N THR A 14 14.29 -17.12 18.40
CA THR A 14 14.25 -15.91 19.24
C THR A 14 14.70 -16.16 20.69
N GLN A 15 14.88 -17.41 21.08
CA GLN A 15 15.34 -17.76 22.42
C GLN A 15 16.85 -17.55 22.54
N ALA A 16 17.26 -16.70 23.50
CA ALA A 16 18.66 -16.34 23.76
C ALA A 16 19.60 -17.53 24.03
N LYS A 17 19.06 -18.72 24.34
CA LYS A 17 19.82 -19.96 24.58
C LYS A 17 20.26 -20.66 23.30
N PHE A 18 19.71 -20.32 22.14
CA PHE A 18 19.99 -20.99 20.87
C PHE A 18 20.65 -20.03 19.87
N ASN A 19 21.70 -20.50 19.20
CA ASN A 19 22.23 -19.79 18.04
C ASN A 19 21.25 -19.96 16.86
N ALA A 20 20.59 -18.87 16.46
CA ALA A 20 19.59 -18.87 15.41
C ALA A 20 20.14 -19.34 14.05
N GLU A 21 21.42 -19.09 13.76
CA GLU A 21 22.06 -19.51 12.50
C GLU A 21 22.30 -21.03 12.42
N ILE A 22 22.29 -21.72 13.56
CA ILE A 22 22.60 -23.16 13.62
C ILE A 22 21.31 -23.96 13.85
N ASN A 23 20.52 -23.53 14.83
CA ASN A 23 19.44 -24.35 15.39
C ASN A 23 18.04 -23.94 14.93
N ALA A 24 17.86 -22.71 14.44
CA ALA A 24 16.54 -22.29 13.99
C ALA A 24 16.23 -22.95 12.63
N PRO A 25 15.06 -23.58 12.48
CA PRO A 25 14.61 -24.05 11.18
C PRO A 25 14.41 -22.84 10.27
N ASP A 26 15.02 -22.88 9.09
CA ASP A 26 14.76 -21.87 8.07
C ASP A 26 13.40 -22.10 7.39
N GLY A 27 12.91 -21.07 6.73
CA GLY A 27 11.65 -21.11 6.00
C GLY A 27 11.66 -22.14 4.88
N ASN A 28 12.82 -22.44 4.27
CA ASN A 28 12.92 -23.52 3.28
C ASN A 28 12.62 -24.89 3.91
N THR A 29 13.12 -25.16 5.12
CA THR A 29 12.84 -26.39 5.88
C THR A 29 11.35 -26.51 6.16
N ILE A 30 10.72 -25.43 6.62
CA ILE A 30 9.27 -25.39 6.90
C ILE A 30 8.47 -25.65 5.61
N LEU A 31 8.88 -25.06 4.49
CA LEU A 31 8.23 -25.23 3.19
C LEU A 31 8.43 -26.61 2.58
N GLN A 32 9.54 -27.30 2.88
CA GLN A 32 9.70 -28.70 2.48
C GLN A 32 8.73 -29.61 3.24
N MET A 33 8.51 -29.34 4.53
CA MET A 33 7.61 -30.15 5.36
C MET A 33 6.13 -29.87 5.05
N PHE A 34 5.73 -28.59 4.98
CA PHE A 34 4.31 -28.20 4.93
C PHE A 34 3.92 -27.48 3.63
N GLY A 35 4.88 -27.05 2.82
CA GLY A 35 4.63 -26.26 1.62
C GLY A 35 3.67 -26.93 0.63
N PRO A 36 3.78 -28.24 0.31
CA PRO A 36 2.84 -28.90 -0.60
C PRO A 36 1.38 -28.73 -0.17
N TRP A 37 1.07 -28.99 1.11
CA TRP A 37 -0.29 -28.84 1.64
C TRP A 37 -0.75 -27.39 1.69
N LEU A 38 0.14 -26.46 2.07
CA LEU A 38 -0.19 -25.03 2.14
C LEU A 38 -0.46 -24.45 0.75
N PHE A 39 0.40 -24.75 -0.24
CA PHE A 39 0.22 -24.28 -1.62
C PHE A 39 -0.99 -24.94 -2.28
N GLU A 40 -1.27 -26.21 -2.01
CA GLU A 40 -2.49 -26.85 -2.50
C GLU A 40 -3.73 -26.17 -1.90
N ALA A 41 -3.76 -25.96 -0.58
CA ALA A 41 -4.89 -25.35 0.11
C ALA A 41 -5.26 -23.98 -0.47
N VAL A 42 -4.28 -23.09 -0.69
CA VAL A 42 -4.54 -21.73 -1.21
C VAL A 42 -4.97 -21.69 -2.68
N THR A 43 -4.77 -22.77 -3.43
CA THR A 43 -5.19 -22.89 -4.84
C THR A 43 -6.58 -23.48 -5.00
N ARG A 44 -7.16 -24.06 -3.95
CA ARG A 44 -8.52 -24.59 -3.98
C ARG A 44 -9.53 -23.45 -4.08
N LYS A 45 -10.52 -23.62 -4.96
CA LYS A 45 -11.63 -22.68 -5.15
C LYS A 45 -12.92 -23.34 -4.68
N SER A 46 -13.08 -23.46 -3.37
CA SER A 46 -14.33 -23.98 -2.80
C SER A 46 -14.80 -23.05 -1.68
N PRO A 47 -16.01 -22.48 -1.80
CA PRO A 47 -16.53 -21.51 -0.83
C PRO A 47 -16.75 -22.13 0.56
N GLU A 48 -16.83 -23.46 0.66
CA GLU A 48 -17.00 -24.18 1.92
C GLU A 48 -15.73 -24.21 2.77
N TYR A 49 -14.57 -23.89 2.19
CA TYR A 49 -13.26 -23.97 2.87
C TYR A 49 -12.56 -22.62 2.99
N GLU A 50 -13.28 -21.50 2.85
CA GLU A 50 -12.70 -20.14 2.89
C GLU A 50 -11.92 -19.86 4.17
N ASP A 51 -12.37 -20.35 5.32
CA ASP A 51 -11.64 -20.21 6.58
C ASP A 51 -10.28 -20.92 6.55
N GLY A 52 -10.25 -22.15 6.00
CA GLY A 52 -9.01 -22.93 5.84
C GLY A 52 -8.07 -22.34 4.80
N ILE A 53 -8.62 -21.77 3.72
CA ILE A 53 -7.87 -21.06 2.68
C ILE A 53 -7.23 -19.81 3.28
N SER A 54 -8.01 -19.00 4.00
CA SER A 54 -7.58 -17.78 4.68
C SER A 54 -6.46 -18.06 5.69
N GLU A 55 -6.60 -19.11 6.50
CA GLU A 55 -5.57 -19.55 7.44
C GLU A 55 -4.29 -19.99 6.72
N ALA A 56 -4.40 -20.75 5.62
CA ALA A 56 -3.25 -21.18 4.83
C ALA A 56 -2.49 -19.99 4.21
N TYR A 57 -3.20 -18.97 3.71
CA TYR A 57 -2.59 -17.72 3.27
C TYR A 57 -1.85 -17.03 4.43
N GLY A 58 -2.47 -16.95 5.61
CA GLY A 58 -1.86 -16.38 6.80
C GLY A 58 -0.57 -17.08 7.21
N ILE A 59 -0.56 -18.42 7.20
CA ILE A 59 0.62 -19.24 7.50
C ILE A 59 1.73 -18.97 6.48
N LEU A 60 1.43 -18.97 5.18
CA LEU A 60 2.41 -18.66 4.15
C LEU A 60 3.00 -17.26 4.34
N CYS A 61 2.16 -16.26 4.59
CA CYS A 61 2.61 -14.89 4.85
C CYS A 61 3.55 -14.84 6.07
N LYS A 62 3.21 -15.54 7.17
CA LYS A 62 4.07 -15.64 8.35
C LYS A 62 5.43 -16.27 8.05
N ILE A 63 5.48 -17.33 7.23
CA ILE A 63 6.73 -17.99 6.85
C ILE A 63 7.61 -17.02 6.05
N PHE A 64 7.08 -16.42 4.98
CA PHE A 64 7.86 -15.56 4.10
C PHE A 64 8.19 -14.18 4.70
N CYS A 65 7.39 -13.69 5.64
CA CYS A 65 7.65 -12.45 6.37
C CYS A 65 8.50 -12.64 7.64
N HIS A 66 9.01 -13.85 7.88
CA HIS A 66 9.95 -14.12 8.97
C HIS A 66 11.39 -14.00 8.49
N LEU A 67 12.25 -13.46 9.35
CA LEU A 67 13.67 -13.33 9.08
C LEU A 67 14.29 -14.72 8.84
N GLN A 68 15.10 -14.82 7.78
CA GLN A 68 15.76 -16.07 7.41
C GLN A 68 17.20 -16.06 7.93
N PRO A 69 17.52 -16.76 9.03
CA PRO A 69 18.85 -16.69 9.64
C PRO A 69 19.93 -17.45 8.86
N ARG A 70 19.57 -18.49 8.10
CA ARG A 70 20.55 -19.38 7.45
C ARG A 70 20.67 -19.15 5.95
N ASN A 71 19.59 -19.41 5.24
CA ASN A 71 19.56 -19.44 3.79
C ASN A 71 18.41 -18.57 3.28
N LYS A 72 18.65 -17.83 2.20
CA LYS A 72 17.58 -17.16 1.45
C LYS A 72 16.56 -18.19 0.95
N PHE A 73 15.33 -17.74 0.74
CA PHE A 73 14.30 -18.60 0.15
C PHE A 73 14.70 -19.07 -1.24
N LEU A 74 14.45 -20.35 -1.53
CA LEU A 74 14.69 -20.89 -2.87
C LEU A 74 13.77 -20.19 -3.90
N PRO A 75 14.26 -19.88 -5.11
CA PRO A 75 13.47 -19.20 -6.14
C PRO A 75 12.15 -19.91 -6.48
N VAL A 76 12.12 -21.24 -6.42
CA VAL A 76 10.91 -22.06 -6.67
C VAL A 76 9.83 -21.81 -5.61
N HIS A 77 10.24 -21.59 -4.36
CA HIS A 77 9.31 -21.28 -3.28
C HIS A 77 8.78 -19.85 -3.41
N LEU A 78 9.66 -18.89 -3.74
CA LEU A 78 9.26 -17.50 -3.99
C LEU A 78 8.29 -17.38 -5.17
N SER A 79 8.56 -18.05 -6.29
CA SER A 79 7.71 -17.98 -7.48
C SER A 79 6.30 -18.51 -7.21
N ARG A 80 6.19 -19.63 -6.47
CA ARG A 80 4.90 -20.19 -6.05
C ARG A 80 4.18 -19.25 -5.10
N PHE A 81 4.89 -18.74 -4.10
CA PHE A 81 4.31 -17.80 -3.14
C PHE A 81 3.77 -16.53 -3.81
N TYR A 82 4.54 -15.90 -4.70
CA TYR A 82 4.07 -14.69 -5.40
C TYR A 82 2.87 -14.96 -6.30
N ALA A 83 2.81 -16.12 -6.98
CA ALA A 83 1.64 -16.49 -7.76
C ALA A 83 0.40 -16.65 -6.86
N CYS A 84 0.53 -17.31 -5.71
CA CYS A 84 -0.55 -17.47 -4.75
C CYS A 84 -1.00 -16.11 -4.19
N ILE A 85 -0.07 -15.28 -3.70
CA ILE A 85 -0.40 -13.97 -3.10
C ILE A 85 -1.03 -13.03 -4.13
N SER A 86 -0.52 -12.97 -5.36
CA SER A 86 -1.12 -12.18 -6.44
C SER A 86 -2.58 -12.59 -6.68
N ASN A 87 -2.85 -13.89 -6.73
CA ASN A 87 -4.21 -14.42 -6.86
C ASN A 87 -5.08 -14.10 -5.63
N GLY A 88 -4.56 -14.28 -4.41
CA GLY A 88 -5.27 -13.96 -3.17
C GLY A 88 -5.64 -12.47 -3.07
N LEU A 89 -4.74 -11.57 -3.45
CA LEU A 89 -4.97 -10.12 -3.43
C LEU A 89 -6.00 -9.67 -4.50
N ARG A 90 -6.00 -10.30 -5.68
CA ARG A 90 -6.89 -9.94 -6.78
C ARG A 90 -8.28 -10.55 -6.64
N THR A 91 -8.37 -11.86 -6.40
CA THR A 91 -9.64 -12.61 -6.45
C THR A 91 -10.02 -13.27 -5.14
N GLY A 92 -9.23 -13.09 -4.07
CA GLY A 92 -9.49 -13.72 -2.79
C GLY A 92 -10.75 -13.21 -2.10
N HIS A 93 -11.35 -14.09 -1.31
CA HIS A 93 -12.43 -13.74 -0.39
C HIS A 93 -11.94 -12.69 0.63
N PRO A 94 -12.81 -11.80 1.15
CA PRO A 94 -12.37 -10.74 2.07
C PRO A 94 -11.71 -11.23 3.36
N GLN A 95 -12.06 -12.40 3.87
CA GLN A 95 -11.31 -13.03 4.97
C GLN A 95 -9.86 -13.34 4.58
N THR A 96 -9.65 -13.88 3.37
CA THR A 96 -8.31 -14.13 2.82
C THR A 96 -7.52 -12.83 2.69
N LEU A 97 -8.15 -11.76 2.17
CA LEU A 97 -7.50 -10.44 2.08
C LEU A 97 -7.08 -9.91 3.45
N THR A 98 -7.95 -10.08 4.45
CA THR A 98 -7.67 -9.70 5.85
C THR A 98 -6.45 -10.44 6.37
N SER A 99 -6.43 -11.76 6.21
CA SER A 99 -5.35 -12.62 6.65
C SER A 99 -4.02 -12.24 5.99
N ILE A 100 -4.02 -11.99 4.68
CA ILE A 100 -2.83 -11.53 3.95
C ILE A 100 -2.35 -10.18 4.50
N VAL A 101 -3.22 -9.17 4.61
CA VAL A 101 -2.84 -7.83 5.07
C VAL A 101 -2.26 -7.85 6.48
N MET A 102 -2.89 -8.58 7.40
CA MET A 102 -2.46 -8.65 8.80
C MET A 102 -1.11 -9.34 8.97
N ASN A 103 -0.79 -10.34 8.13
CA ASN A 103 0.46 -11.09 8.22
C ASN A 103 1.58 -10.53 7.33
N CYS A 104 1.29 -9.63 6.39
CA CYS A 104 2.27 -9.06 5.46
C CYS A 104 2.78 -7.66 5.85
N ALA A 105 2.53 -7.16 7.07
CA ALA A 105 2.87 -5.78 7.44
C ALA A 105 4.35 -5.39 7.21
N ASN A 106 5.28 -6.36 7.27
CA ASN A 106 6.71 -6.15 7.04
C ASN A 106 7.21 -6.74 5.71
N PHE A 107 6.30 -7.14 4.81
CA PHE A 107 6.64 -7.90 3.60
C PHE A 107 7.70 -7.20 2.72
N PHE A 108 7.51 -5.89 2.44
CA PHE A 108 8.47 -5.13 1.63
C PHE A 108 9.77 -4.80 2.38
N LEU A 109 9.75 -4.80 3.72
CA LEU A 109 10.95 -4.60 4.55
C LEU A 109 11.88 -5.83 4.51
N MET A 110 11.34 -7.01 4.24
CA MET A 110 12.12 -8.24 4.12
C MET A 110 13.01 -8.29 2.87
N ASP A 111 12.82 -7.36 1.91
CA ASP A 111 13.55 -7.27 0.63
C ASP A 111 13.72 -8.61 -0.08
N LEU A 112 12.64 -9.42 -0.11
CA LEU A 112 12.65 -10.69 -0.82
C LEU A 112 12.86 -10.46 -2.32
N ASP A 113 13.62 -11.35 -2.97
CA ASP A 113 13.89 -11.29 -4.40
C ASP A 113 12.57 -11.32 -5.17
N GLY A 114 12.27 -10.26 -5.93
CA GLY A 114 11.02 -10.12 -6.69
C GLY A 114 9.80 -9.61 -5.93
N SER A 115 9.89 -9.31 -4.63
CA SER A 115 8.77 -8.79 -3.80
C SER A 115 8.04 -7.59 -4.42
N ARG A 116 8.80 -6.76 -5.15
CA ARG A 116 8.36 -5.55 -5.85
C ARG A 116 7.28 -5.81 -6.91
N SER A 117 7.19 -7.03 -7.46
CA SER A 117 6.14 -7.36 -8.43
C SER A 117 4.73 -7.34 -7.82
N LEU A 118 4.62 -7.47 -6.49
CA LEU A 118 3.34 -7.48 -5.77
C LEU A 118 2.87 -6.10 -5.32
N VAL A 119 3.66 -5.03 -5.48
CA VAL A 119 3.30 -3.68 -5.02
C VAL A 119 1.93 -3.25 -5.55
N PHE A 120 1.66 -3.52 -6.84
CA PHE A 120 0.38 -3.19 -7.46
C PHE A 120 -0.78 -4.01 -6.91
N ASP A 121 -0.58 -5.32 -6.72
CA ASP A 121 -1.61 -6.20 -6.19
C ASP A 121 -1.99 -5.79 -4.76
N PHE A 122 -1.00 -5.42 -3.94
CA PHE A 122 -1.24 -4.88 -2.60
C PHE A 122 -1.97 -3.54 -2.63
N ALA A 123 -1.55 -2.61 -3.49
CA ALA A 123 -2.19 -1.31 -3.61
C ALA A 123 -3.68 -1.44 -4.01
N LEU A 124 -3.99 -2.30 -4.98
CA LEU A 124 -5.36 -2.59 -5.40
C LEU A 124 -6.18 -3.24 -4.29
N ALA A 125 -5.62 -4.24 -3.59
CA ALA A 125 -6.29 -4.89 -2.48
C ALA A 125 -6.60 -3.89 -1.34
N ILE A 126 -5.66 -3.01 -1.01
CA ILE A 126 -5.83 -2.00 0.03
C ILE A 126 -6.94 -1.00 -0.34
N LYS A 127 -7.01 -0.55 -1.60
CA LYS A 127 -8.12 0.31 -2.08
C LYS A 127 -9.48 -0.37 -1.96
N ARG A 128 -9.56 -1.70 -2.02
CA ARG A 128 -10.84 -2.42 -1.78
C ARG A 128 -11.22 -2.46 -0.30
N ILE A 129 -10.23 -2.53 0.59
CA ILE A 129 -10.45 -2.70 2.05
C ILE A 129 -10.76 -1.36 2.73
N LEU A 130 -9.97 -0.31 2.48
CA LEU A 130 -10.05 0.95 3.22
C LEU A 130 -11.39 1.72 3.12
N PRO A 131 -12.02 1.87 1.93
CA PRO A 131 -13.30 2.57 1.80
C PRO A 131 -14.50 1.72 2.22
N THR A 132 -14.31 0.42 2.50
CA THR A 132 -15.38 -0.44 2.99
C THR A 132 -15.84 0.07 4.36
N THR A 133 -17.06 0.59 4.41
CA THR A 133 -17.73 0.95 5.66
C THR A 133 -18.12 -0.34 6.39
N GLU A 134 -18.21 -0.29 7.73
CA GLU A 134 -18.64 -1.40 8.61
C GLU A 134 -19.97 -2.06 8.21
N LYS A 135 -20.73 -1.44 7.31
CA LYS A 135 -22.06 -1.86 6.83
C LYS A 135 -22.04 -2.99 5.80
N ILE A 136 -20.91 -3.30 5.16
CA ILE A 136 -20.83 -4.46 4.28
C ILE A 136 -20.58 -5.65 5.19
N GLY A 137 -21.63 -6.45 5.43
CA GLY A 137 -21.70 -7.61 6.33
C GLY A 137 -20.73 -8.73 5.98
N PHE A 138 -19.44 -8.43 5.94
CA PHE A 138 -18.37 -9.39 5.96
C PHE A 138 -18.26 -9.92 7.37
N PRO A 139 -18.36 -11.24 7.59
CA PRO A 139 -18.15 -11.83 8.89
C PRO A 139 -16.65 -11.79 9.23
N PHE A 140 -16.15 -10.61 9.63
CA PHE A 140 -14.83 -10.45 10.25
C PHE A 140 -14.93 -10.91 11.71
N ALA A 141 -15.08 -12.21 11.96
CA ALA A 141 -15.18 -12.72 13.32
C ALA A 141 -13.83 -12.65 14.10
N ILE A 142 -12.72 -12.23 13.48
CA ILE A 142 -11.37 -12.44 14.04
C ILE A 142 -10.59 -11.14 14.28
N VAL A 143 -10.80 -10.06 13.51
CA VAL A 143 -9.99 -8.82 13.61
C VAL A 143 -10.87 -7.56 13.55
N PRO A 144 -10.72 -6.61 14.50
CA PRO A 144 -11.40 -5.32 14.44
C PRO A 144 -11.04 -4.51 13.17
N MET A 145 -12.02 -3.80 12.60
CA MET A 145 -11.82 -3.01 11.37
C MET A 145 -10.73 -1.96 11.52
N GLU A 146 -10.59 -1.36 12.70
CA GLU A 146 -9.55 -0.37 13.00
C GLU A 146 -8.13 -0.95 12.88
N GLU A 147 -7.93 -2.20 13.31
CA GLU A 147 -6.66 -2.90 13.20
C GLU A 147 -6.34 -3.28 11.75
N LEU A 148 -7.36 -3.69 11.00
CA LEU A 148 -7.23 -3.97 9.58
C LEU A 148 -6.83 -2.71 8.79
N ARG A 149 -7.50 -1.58 9.04
CA ARG A 149 -7.13 -0.28 8.45
C ARG A 149 -5.70 0.11 8.81
N ARG A 150 -5.29 -0.09 10.06
CA ARG A 150 -3.91 0.13 10.50
C ARG A 150 -2.91 -0.75 9.74
N GLY A 151 -3.24 -2.03 9.52
CA GLY A 151 -2.45 -2.94 8.69
C GLY A 151 -2.28 -2.43 7.26
N CYS A 152 -3.38 -1.98 6.64
CA CYS A 152 -3.36 -1.35 5.32
C CYS A 152 -2.45 -0.10 5.28
N PHE A 153 -2.56 0.80 6.26
CA PHE A 153 -1.71 1.99 6.32
C PHE A 153 -0.22 1.66 6.47
N ARG A 154 0.13 0.64 7.26
CA ARG A 154 1.53 0.16 7.37
C ARG A 154 2.07 -0.39 6.06
N LEU A 155 1.24 -1.13 5.31
CA LEU A 155 1.59 -1.61 3.98
C LEU A 155 1.77 -0.45 2.98
N ILE A 156 0.87 0.54 2.98
CA ILE A 156 1.03 1.75 2.16
C ILE A 156 2.33 2.44 2.50
N GLY A 157 2.65 2.66 3.77
CA GLY A 157 3.92 3.28 4.17
C GLY A 157 5.15 2.51 3.67
N SER A 158 5.08 1.18 3.69
CA SER A 158 6.14 0.35 3.13
C SER A 158 6.25 0.45 1.60
N ILE A 159 5.12 0.62 0.90
CA ILE A 159 5.06 0.88 -0.55
C ILE A 159 5.63 2.27 -0.88
N LEU A 160 5.33 3.29 -0.08
CA LEU A 160 5.90 4.65 -0.24
C LEU A 160 7.42 4.59 -0.17
N GLY A 161 7.99 3.94 0.85
CA GLY A 161 9.44 3.74 0.93
C GLY A 161 10.04 3.01 -0.28
N ALA A 162 9.27 2.14 -0.93
CA ALA A 162 9.69 1.44 -2.15
C ALA A 162 9.75 2.38 -3.38
N PHE A 163 8.95 3.45 -3.43
CA PHE A 163 8.96 4.40 -4.55
C PHE A 163 10.31 5.09 -4.75
N ASN A 164 11.02 5.41 -3.66
CA ASN A 164 12.30 6.11 -3.71
C ASN A 164 13.45 5.25 -4.28
N ASN A 165 13.42 3.95 -4.01
CA ASN A 165 14.52 3.04 -4.37
C ASN A 165 14.40 2.49 -5.81
N LEU A 166 13.29 2.73 -6.51
CA LEU A 166 12.88 1.90 -7.67
C LEU A 166 12.36 2.73 -8.85
N LYS A 167 13.09 3.80 -9.19
CA LYS A 167 12.70 4.76 -10.24
C LYS A 167 12.38 4.15 -11.63
N ASN A 168 12.76 2.88 -11.91
CA ASN A 168 12.74 2.30 -13.26
C ASN A 168 12.06 0.92 -13.42
N LEU A 169 11.26 0.43 -12.46
CA LEU A 169 10.58 -0.86 -12.66
C LEU A 169 9.32 -0.70 -13.51
N SER A 170 9.30 -1.41 -14.64
CA SER A 170 8.17 -1.50 -15.56
C SER A 170 7.21 -2.59 -15.13
N VAL A 171 5.91 -2.32 -15.22
CA VAL A 171 4.85 -3.15 -14.67
C VAL A 171 3.98 -3.61 -15.83
N LYS A 172 3.59 -4.89 -15.80
CA LYS A 172 2.98 -5.55 -16.97
C LYS A 172 1.50 -5.24 -17.18
N SER A 173 0.80 -4.71 -16.19
CA SER A 173 -0.63 -4.39 -16.32
C SER A 173 -1.03 -3.22 -15.45
N PHE A 174 -1.62 -2.21 -16.07
CA PHE A 174 -2.36 -1.15 -15.40
C PHE A 174 -3.81 -1.61 -15.22
N VAL A 175 -4.37 -1.46 -14.02
CA VAL A 175 -5.82 -1.50 -13.83
C VAL A 175 -6.26 -0.06 -13.65
N PHE A 176 -7.18 0.39 -14.52
CA PHE A 176 -7.68 1.75 -14.53
C PHE A 176 -8.34 2.12 -13.20
N LEU A 177 -8.19 3.39 -12.83
CA LEU A 177 -8.83 4.01 -11.67
C LEU A 177 -10.35 3.78 -11.73
N GLU A 178 -10.89 3.00 -10.79
CA GLU A 178 -12.29 3.19 -10.41
C GLU A 178 -12.45 4.60 -9.82
N LYS A 179 -13.45 5.33 -10.33
CA LYS A 179 -13.74 6.71 -9.96
C LYS A 179 -14.00 6.82 -8.45
N SER A 180 -13.16 7.57 -7.76
CA SER A 180 -13.43 8.13 -6.43
C SER A 180 -13.60 9.65 -6.53
N ASP A 181 -14.12 10.27 -5.48
CA ASP A 181 -14.31 11.74 -5.41
C ASP A 181 -12.98 12.52 -5.59
N TYR A 182 -11.86 11.98 -5.10
CA TYR A 182 -10.54 12.59 -5.27
C TYR A 182 -9.84 12.20 -6.58
N SER A 183 -10.23 11.11 -7.25
CA SER A 183 -9.56 10.61 -8.47
C SER A 183 -9.54 11.63 -9.60
N GLU A 184 -10.67 12.32 -9.86
CA GLU A 184 -10.75 13.32 -10.93
C GLU A 184 -9.98 14.60 -10.58
N MET A 185 -10.01 15.00 -9.31
CA MET A 185 -9.29 16.17 -8.81
C MET A 185 -7.78 15.95 -8.87
N ILE A 186 -7.28 14.84 -8.32
CA ILE A 186 -5.85 14.46 -8.38
C ILE A 186 -5.38 14.42 -9.83
N ARG A 187 -6.18 13.84 -10.73
CA ARG A 187 -5.84 13.77 -12.16
C ARG A 187 -5.63 15.16 -12.75
N LYS A 188 -6.57 16.09 -12.53
CA LYS A 188 -6.43 17.48 -12.99
C LYS A 188 -5.14 18.11 -12.46
N PHE A 189 -4.87 17.96 -11.16
CA PHE A 189 -3.66 18.52 -10.54
C PHE A 189 -2.36 17.92 -11.11
N TYR A 190 -2.31 16.61 -11.38
CA TYR A 190 -1.15 15.98 -12.01
C TYR A 190 -0.98 16.38 -13.48
N GLN A 191 -2.07 16.66 -14.20
CA GLN A 191 -2.02 17.19 -15.57
C GLN A 191 -1.58 18.66 -15.60
N THR A 192 -2.01 19.46 -14.64
CA THR A 192 -1.70 20.89 -14.56
C THR A 192 -0.29 21.13 -14.01
N TYR A 193 0.00 20.61 -12.82
CA TYR A 193 1.22 20.93 -12.04
C TYR A 193 2.27 19.83 -12.04
N GLY A 194 2.00 18.68 -12.65
CA GLY A 194 2.97 17.60 -12.75
C GLY A 194 4.12 17.94 -13.71
N THR A 195 5.30 17.37 -13.47
CA THR A 195 6.38 17.36 -14.47
C THR A 195 5.91 16.71 -15.79
N PRO A 196 6.54 16.96 -16.96
CA PRO A 196 6.12 16.38 -18.24
C PRO A 196 5.98 14.84 -18.25
N LYS A 197 6.79 14.14 -17.44
CA LYS A 197 6.69 12.68 -17.22
C LYS A 197 5.47 12.31 -16.37
N SER A 198 5.15 13.11 -15.36
CA SER A 198 4.00 12.94 -14.47
C SER A 198 2.68 13.23 -15.21
N LYS A 199 2.63 14.28 -16.05
CA LYS A 199 1.48 14.61 -16.90
C LYS A 199 1.07 13.42 -17.78
N ARG A 200 2.05 12.80 -18.46
CA ARG A 200 1.83 11.62 -19.32
C ARG A 200 1.34 10.36 -18.57
N LEU A 201 1.71 10.22 -17.30
CA LEU A 201 1.26 9.11 -16.45
C LEU A 201 -0.19 9.29 -15.96
N SER A 202 -0.67 10.54 -15.93
CA SER A 202 -2.01 10.90 -15.43
C SER A 202 -3.07 11.06 -16.51
N SER A 203 -2.69 11.11 -17.80
CA SER A 203 -3.64 11.22 -18.91
C SER A 203 -4.34 9.89 -19.18
N GLU A 204 -5.67 9.89 -19.19
CA GLU A 204 -6.43 8.87 -19.93
C GLU A 204 -6.09 9.03 -21.40
N ALA A 205 -5.29 8.14 -21.97
CA ALA A 205 -5.28 7.93 -23.40
C ALA A 205 -6.07 6.64 -23.71
N PRO A 206 -7.35 6.74 -24.10
CA PRO A 206 -7.89 5.79 -25.04
C PRO A 206 -7.17 6.01 -26.37
N LEU A 207 -6.65 4.94 -26.97
CA LEU A 207 -6.05 4.89 -28.31
C LEU A 207 -4.80 5.75 -28.50
N LEU A 208 -3.62 5.15 -28.39
CA LEU A 208 -2.46 5.37 -29.27
C LEU A 208 -1.47 4.23 -28.95
N ASP A 209 -1.28 3.34 -29.92
CA ASP A 209 -0.34 2.21 -29.98
C ASP A 209 0.08 1.54 -28.66
N ALA A 210 -0.49 0.35 -28.42
CA ALA A 210 -0.27 -0.53 -27.28
C ALA A 210 1.17 -1.08 -27.08
N LYS A 211 2.20 -0.43 -27.64
CA LYS A 211 3.61 -0.87 -27.57
C LYS A 211 4.53 -0.06 -26.67
N GLU A 212 4.19 1.15 -26.21
CA GLU A 212 5.24 2.04 -25.64
C GLU A 212 5.09 2.51 -24.18
N ILE A 213 3.98 2.30 -23.49
CA ILE A 213 3.86 2.78 -22.09
C ILE A 213 3.70 1.59 -21.15
N GLN A 214 4.82 1.04 -20.67
CA GLN A 214 4.76 0.18 -19.50
C GLN A 214 4.57 1.06 -18.26
N PRO A 215 3.50 0.87 -17.47
CA PRO A 215 3.31 1.62 -16.24
C PRO A 215 4.53 1.41 -15.34
N THR A 216 5.09 2.50 -14.84
CA THR A 216 6.21 2.45 -13.90
C THR A 216 5.68 2.48 -12.48
N LEU A 217 6.47 2.06 -11.50
CA LEU A 217 6.09 2.17 -10.08
C LEU A 217 5.66 3.61 -9.69
N GLN A 218 6.19 4.63 -10.37
CA GLN A 218 5.83 6.04 -10.18
C GLN A 218 4.39 6.35 -10.62
N SER A 219 3.79 5.58 -11.53
CA SER A 219 2.38 5.76 -11.93
C SER A 219 1.39 5.37 -10.85
N LEU A 220 1.87 4.74 -9.77
CA LEU A 220 1.06 4.38 -8.62
C LEU A 220 0.93 5.51 -7.60
N LYS A 221 1.74 6.58 -7.69
CA LYS A 221 1.69 7.70 -6.75
C LYS A 221 0.33 8.44 -6.71
N PRO A 222 -0.30 8.79 -7.85
CA PRO A 222 -1.64 9.36 -7.84
C PRO A 222 -2.67 8.43 -7.19
N PHE A 223 -2.52 7.12 -7.41
CA PHE A 223 -3.40 6.10 -6.83
C PHE A 223 -3.23 6.00 -5.31
N VAL A 224 -1.99 6.02 -4.81
CA VAL A 224 -1.73 5.99 -3.37
C VAL A 224 -2.25 7.26 -2.71
N LEU A 225 -2.10 8.42 -3.37
CA LEU A 225 -2.67 9.68 -2.87
C LEU A 225 -4.19 9.61 -2.76
N ASP A 226 -4.87 9.11 -3.80
CA ASP A 226 -6.32 8.91 -3.80
C ASP A 226 -6.77 8.06 -2.61
N VAL A 227 -6.13 6.90 -2.44
CA VAL A 227 -6.42 5.99 -1.32
C VAL A 227 -6.17 6.67 0.03
N LEU A 228 -5.08 7.41 0.20
CA LEU A 228 -4.77 8.11 1.44
C LEU A 228 -5.78 9.21 1.75
N LEU A 229 -6.17 10.03 0.76
CA LEU A 229 -7.14 11.11 0.95
C LEU A 229 -8.55 10.59 1.23
N SER A 230 -9.03 9.61 0.45
CA SER A 230 -10.33 8.97 0.69
C SER A 230 -10.37 8.30 2.07
N SER A 231 -9.30 7.61 2.47
CA SER A 231 -9.23 6.99 3.80
C SER A 231 -9.13 8.02 4.91
N HIS A 232 -8.40 9.12 4.67
CA HIS A 232 -8.32 10.24 5.59
C HIS A 232 -9.70 10.85 5.80
N ALA A 233 -10.52 11.06 4.77
CA ALA A 233 -11.85 11.65 4.94
C ALA A 233 -12.78 10.82 5.86
N ILE A 234 -12.72 9.49 5.77
CA ILE A 234 -13.65 8.58 6.45
C ILE A 234 -13.18 8.19 7.87
N GLU A 235 -11.86 8.08 8.09
CA GLU A 235 -11.31 7.50 9.33
C GLU A 235 -11.69 8.30 10.60
N GLN A 236 -12.09 7.59 11.65
CA GLN A 236 -12.50 8.17 12.93
C GLN A 236 -11.54 7.81 14.07
N ASN A 237 -10.77 6.73 13.93
CA ASN A 237 -9.87 6.28 14.98
C ASN A 237 -8.66 7.23 15.13
N SER A 238 -8.41 7.70 16.36
CA SER A 238 -7.37 8.70 16.65
C SER A 238 -5.96 8.25 16.27
N ALA A 239 -5.61 6.98 16.53
CA ALA A 239 -4.29 6.43 16.21
C ALA A 239 -4.09 6.27 14.70
N ASN A 240 -5.14 5.84 14.00
CA ASN A 240 -5.09 5.68 12.55
C ASN A 240 -5.03 7.05 11.85
N ILE A 241 -5.70 8.08 12.35
CA ILE A 241 -5.59 9.44 11.81
C ILE A 241 -4.16 9.97 11.95
N LYS A 242 -3.51 9.80 13.11
CA LYS A 242 -2.10 10.17 13.31
C LYS A 242 -1.17 9.44 12.32
N LEU A 243 -1.45 8.17 12.04
CA LEU A 243 -0.69 7.41 11.04
C LEU A 243 -0.91 7.95 9.63
N THR A 244 -2.15 8.22 9.24
CA THR A 244 -2.48 8.79 7.93
C THR A 244 -1.85 10.18 7.74
N HIS A 245 -1.81 11.02 8.78
CA HIS A 245 -1.05 12.28 8.75
C HIS A 245 0.42 12.07 8.44
N HIS A 246 1.07 11.15 9.15
CA HIS A 246 2.48 10.84 8.93
C HIS A 246 2.74 10.33 7.50
N LEU A 247 1.85 9.51 6.95
CA LEU A 247 1.92 9.02 5.58
C LEU A 247 1.71 10.14 4.55
N LEU A 248 0.77 11.05 4.78
CA LEU A 248 0.54 12.21 3.91
C LEU A 248 1.75 13.14 3.87
N VAL A 249 2.36 13.43 5.03
CA VAL A 249 3.60 14.21 5.10
C VAL A 249 4.73 13.50 4.36
N SER A 250 4.92 12.20 4.60
CA SER A 250 5.96 11.41 3.93
C SER A 250 5.77 11.43 2.40
N PHE A 251 4.52 11.33 1.94
CA PHE A 251 4.19 11.45 0.52
C PHE A 251 4.49 12.85 -0.04
N THR A 252 4.21 13.92 0.71
CA THR A 252 4.50 15.30 0.25
C THR A 252 5.98 15.57 0.05
N LEU A 253 6.83 15.01 0.94
CA LEU A 253 8.29 15.12 0.84
C LEU A 253 8.81 14.50 -0.45
N GLU A 254 8.18 13.41 -0.91
CA GLU A 254 8.53 12.76 -2.16
C GLU A 254 7.94 13.50 -3.38
N GLU A 255 6.71 13.99 -3.28
CA GLU A 255 5.97 14.59 -4.40
C GLU A 255 6.37 16.02 -4.75
N ILE A 256 7.00 16.77 -3.84
CA ILE A 256 7.44 18.15 -4.09
C ILE A 256 8.20 18.32 -5.41
N HIS A 257 8.99 17.31 -5.79
CA HIS A 257 9.80 17.31 -7.01
C HIS A 257 9.03 16.87 -8.28
N TYR A 258 7.88 16.22 -8.13
CA TYR A 258 7.11 15.62 -9.23
C TYR A 258 5.81 16.35 -9.54
N CYS A 259 5.08 16.77 -8.51
CA CYS A 259 3.81 17.48 -8.59
C CYS A 259 3.59 18.32 -7.32
N PRO A 260 4.15 19.54 -7.23
CA PRO A 260 3.96 20.42 -6.08
C PRO A 260 2.48 20.76 -5.83
N GLY A 261 1.65 20.81 -6.87
CA GLY A 261 0.20 21.03 -6.73
C GLY A 261 -0.53 19.92 -5.96
N ALA A 262 0.00 18.69 -5.89
CA ALA A 262 -0.61 17.65 -5.06
C ALA A 262 -0.61 18.01 -3.56
N ILE A 263 0.31 18.89 -3.13
CA ILE A 263 0.43 19.33 -1.74
C ILE A 263 -0.76 20.22 -1.33
N SER A 264 -1.29 21.03 -2.25
CA SER A 264 -2.47 21.86 -1.93
C SER A 264 -3.70 20.98 -1.64
N LEU A 265 -3.88 19.89 -2.38
CA LEU A 265 -4.95 18.91 -2.12
C LEU A 265 -4.85 18.29 -0.73
N ILE A 266 -3.63 17.97 -0.30
CA ILE A 266 -3.38 17.40 1.03
C ILE A 266 -3.66 18.44 2.11
N LEU A 267 -3.22 19.69 1.89
CA LEU A 267 -3.52 20.80 2.80
C LEU A 267 -5.02 21.03 2.93
N ASP A 268 -5.75 21.02 1.83
CA ASP A 268 -7.19 21.27 1.84
C ASP A 268 -7.95 20.12 2.51
N ALA A 269 -7.57 18.86 2.24
CA ALA A 269 -8.16 17.71 2.92
C ALA A 269 -7.91 17.73 4.45
N VAL A 270 -6.71 18.09 4.89
CA VAL A 270 -6.39 18.23 6.33
C VAL A 270 -7.18 19.38 6.94
N LYS A 271 -7.28 20.54 6.27
CA LYS A 271 -8.07 21.70 6.74
C LYS A 271 -9.56 21.36 6.86
N GLU A 272 -10.15 20.79 5.82
CA GLU A 272 -11.56 20.37 5.81
C GLU A 272 -11.84 19.44 6.99
N LYS A 273 -10.94 18.49 7.24
CA LYS A 273 -11.10 17.56 8.34
C LYS A 273 -10.92 18.20 9.72
N ILE A 274 -10.02 19.17 9.90
CA ILE A 274 -9.93 19.98 11.13
C ILE A 274 -11.25 20.73 11.38
N LEU A 275 -11.83 21.32 10.32
CA LEU A 275 -13.06 22.13 10.40
C LEU A 275 -14.31 21.30 10.73
N SER A 276 -14.27 19.98 10.54
CA SER A 276 -15.36 19.05 10.87
C SER A 276 -15.66 18.90 12.38
N LYS A 277 -14.87 19.52 13.27
CA LYS A 277 -15.09 19.61 14.74
C LYS A 277 -15.16 18.29 15.55
N CYS A 278 -14.80 17.14 14.98
CA CYS A 278 -14.92 15.83 15.67
C CYS A 278 -13.66 15.35 16.45
N TRP A 279 -12.69 16.22 16.74
CA TRP A 279 -11.33 15.76 17.08
C TRP A 279 -10.95 15.94 18.55
N THR A 280 -10.34 14.92 19.15
CA THR A 280 -9.66 15.02 20.45
C THR A 280 -8.41 15.90 20.34
N HIS A 281 -8.01 16.58 21.43
CA HIS A 281 -6.87 17.52 21.47
C HIS A 281 -5.58 16.96 20.84
N ASP A 282 -5.26 15.70 21.08
CA ASP A 282 -4.09 15.03 20.50
C ASP A 282 -4.05 15.01 18.97
N ILE A 283 -5.20 14.86 18.33
CA ILE A 283 -5.27 14.75 16.87
C ILE A 283 -5.19 16.16 16.27
N GLN A 284 -5.75 17.16 16.95
CA GLN A 284 -5.58 18.57 16.58
C GLN A 284 -4.11 18.97 16.60
N ALA A 285 -3.37 18.60 17.65
CA ALA A 285 -1.92 18.83 17.71
C ALA A 285 -1.19 18.19 16.52
N SER A 286 -1.47 16.92 16.23
CA SER A 286 -0.90 16.23 15.07
C SER A 286 -1.25 16.90 13.74
N ALA A 287 -2.47 17.41 13.56
CA ALA A 287 -2.85 18.16 12.37
C ALA A 287 -2.10 19.49 12.25
N PHE A 288 -1.91 20.22 13.36
CA PHE A 288 -1.10 21.44 13.36
C PHE A 288 0.37 21.15 13.05
N ASP A 289 0.92 20.04 13.54
CA ASP A 289 2.28 19.60 13.19
C ASP A 289 2.41 19.32 11.68
N VAL A 290 1.40 18.69 11.06
CA VAL A 290 1.35 18.48 9.61
C VAL A 290 1.34 19.82 8.88
N LEU A 291 0.46 20.75 9.26
CA LEU A 291 0.39 22.07 8.64
C LEU A 291 1.70 22.85 8.78
N SER A 292 2.34 22.76 9.95
CA SER A 292 3.66 23.38 10.20
C SER A 292 4.73 22.79 9.29
N GLN A 293 4.79 21.45 9.17
CA GLN A 293 5.75 20.79 8.29
C GLN A 293 5.51 21.12 6.81
N LEU A 294 4.25 21.21 6.39
CA LEU A 294 3.91 21.56 5.02
C LEU A 294 4.15 23.04 4.68
N SER A 295 4.18 23.93 5.68
CA SER A 295 4.49 25.35 5.46
C SER A 295 5.88 25.59 4.86
N PHE A 296 6.82 24.67 5.09
CA PHE A 296 8.15 24.72 4.48
C PHE A 296 8.11 24.65 2.93
N PHE A 297 7.05 24.05 2.37
CA PHE A 297 6.88 23.91 0.92
C PHE A 297 6.09 25.05 0.27
N TRP A 298 5.82 26.13 1.01
CA TRP A 298 5.02 27.26 0.52
C TRP A 298 5.56 27.87 -0.78
N GLU A 299 6.86 28.17 -0.86
CA GLU A 299 7.46 28.80 -2.04
C GLU A 299 7.36 27.95 -3.32
N PRO A 300 7.76 26.64 -3.32
CA PRO A 300 7.57 25.77 -4.47
C PRO A 300 6.11 25.62 -4.90
N VAL A 301 5.19 25.50 -3.94
CA VAL A 301 3.76 25.31 -4.22
C VAL A 301 3.18 26.57 -4.85
N ASN A 302 3.44 27.75 -4.27
CA ASN A 302 2.95 29.01 -4.82
C ASN A 302 3.56 29.32 -6.18
N THR A 303 4.84 29.03 -6.39
CA THR A 303 5.46 29.24 -7.70
C THR A 303 4.76 28.38 -8.76
N ALA A 304 4.42 27.12 -8.45
CA ALA A 304 3.71 26.25 -9.37
C ALA A 304 2.26 26.72 -9.66
N VAL A 305 1.58 27.29 -8.66
CA VAL A 305 0.22 27.83 -8.78
C VAL A 305 0.20 29.20 -9.49
N GLU A 306 1.19 30.07 -9.25
CA GLU A 306 1.31 31.39 -9.87
C GLU A 306 1.74 31.34 -11.34
N VAL A 307 2.53 30.34 -11.75
CA VAL A 307 2.88 30.13 -13.17
C VAL A 307 1.63 29.89 -14.03
N GLU A 308 0.64 29.18 -13.50
CA GLU A 308 -0.65 28.97 -14.19
C GLU A 308 -1.48 30.26 -14.24
N ALA A 309 -1.50 31.06 -13.16
CA ALA A 309 -2.17 32.35 -13.16
C ALA A 309 -1.63 33.29 -14.25
N LYS A 310 -0.32 33.18 -14.58
CA LYS A 310 0.30 33.91 -15.69
C LYS A 310 0.00 33.30 -17.06
N GLU A 311 0.02 31.98 -17.23
CA GLU A 311 -0.31 31.30 -18.50
C GLU A 311 -1.78 31.46 -18.92
N ILE A 312 -2.71 31.61 -17.98
CA ILE A 312 -4.13 31.90 -18.27
C ILE A 312 -4.35 33.37 -18.69
N THR A 313 -3.48 34.28 -18.26
CA THR A 313 -3.58 35.72 -18.56
C THR A 313 -2.86 36.16 -19.84
N GLU A 314 -1.95 35.36 -20.41
CA GLU A 314 -1.35 35.67 -21.71
C GLU A 314 -2.16 35.00 -22.84
N PRO A 315 -2.78 35.77 -23.76
CA PRO A 315 -3.42 35.19 -24.94
C PRO A 315 -2.36 34.47 -25.79
N PRO A 316 -2.74 33.41 -26.54
CA PRO A 316 -1.80 32.67 -27.38
C PRO A 316 -1.12 33.64 -28.34
N LYS A 317 0.21 33.72 -28.25
CA LYS A 317 1.04 34.48 -29.20
C LYS A 317 0.88 33.82 -30.57
N THR A 318 0.10 34.48 -31.43
CA THR A 318 -0.05 34.22 -32.86
C THR A 318 1.29 34.25 -33.59
#